data_AF-A5JNB9-F1
#
_entry.id   AF-A5JNB9-F1
#
_cell.length_a   1.000
_cell.length_b   1.000
_cell.length_c   1.000
_cell.angle_alpha   90.00
_cell.angle_beta   90.00
_cell.angle_gamma   90.00
#
_symmetry.space_group_name_H-M   'P 1'
#
loop_
_entity.id
_entity.type
_entity.pdbx_description
1 polymer ?
#
loop_
_entity_poly.entity_id
_entity_poly.type
_entity_poly.pdbx_seq_one_letter_code
_entity_poly.pdbx_strand_id
1 'polypeptide(L)'
;IQQALTECGLPAAAIQAIESPDRELVNQLLKLDRYVDMLIPRGGAGLHKLCREQSTIPVITGGIGVCHIYVDESMEFEPALNVIVNAKTQRPSTCNTVETLLVHQGIAATFLPALSERMKQAGVSLHACPASLPLLSGGPANVTAVEAANYDDEWLSLDLNVKLVTDIDDAIDHIREHGTQHSDAILTRSLSRAEQFVREVDSSA
;
A
#
# COMPACT_ATOMS: atom_id res chain seq x y z
N ILE A 1 -17.91 27.32 9.34
CA ILE A 1 -17.05 26.85 10.44
C ILE A 1 -16.84 27.94 11.49
N GLN A 2 -16.27 29.10 11.14
CA GLN A 2 -16.02 30.17 12.12
C GLN A 2 -17.28 30.68 12.84
N GLN A 3 -18.42 30.77 12.14
CA GLN A 3 -19.69 31.11 12.78
C GLN A 3 -20.05 30.13 13.92
N ALA A 4 -19.91 28.82 13.68
CA ALA A 4 -20.17 27.81 14.69
C ALA A 4 -19.21 27.92 15.89
N LEU A 5 -17.93 28.28 15.66
CA LEU A 5 -16.99 28.55 16.76
C LEU A 5 -17.50 29.69 17.65
N THR A 6 -17.93 30.80 17.04
CA THR A 6 -18.46 31.96 17.78
C THR A 6 -19.73 31.62 18.56
N GLU A 7 -20.66 30.87 17.96
CA GLU A 7 -21.89 30.41 18.63
C GLU A 7 -21.60 29.51 19.85
N CYS A 8 -20.48 28.78 19.82
CA CYS A 8 -19.99 27.98 20.95
C CYS A 8 -19.07 28.75 21.92
N GLY A 9 -18.88 30.07 21.73
CA GLY A 9 -18.01 30.89 22.60
C GLY A 9 -16.50 30.67 22.39
N LEU A 10 -16.10 30.09 21.25
CA LEU A 10 -14.70 29.89 20.86
C LEU A 10 -14.21 31.01 19.93
N PRO A 11 -12.89 31.30 19.89
CA PRO A 11 -12.35 32.29 18.96
C PRO A 11 -12.57 31.87 17.51
N ALA A 12 -13.22 32.71 16.71
CA ALA A 12 -13.37 32.48 15.26
C ALA A 12 -12.02 32.25 14.56
N ALA A 13 -10.96 32.93 15.04
CA ALA A 13 -9.62 32.83 14.49
C ALA A 13 -8.91 31.48 14.75
N ALA A 14 -9.49 30.58 15.56
CA ALA A 14 -8.91 29.26 15.84
C ALA A 14 -8.83 28.37 14.59
N ILE A 15 -9.63 28.66 13.55
CA ILE A 15 -9.55 28.00 12.25
C ILE A 15 -9.35 29.07 11.18
N GLN A 16 -8.26 28.95 10.42
CA GLN A 16 -7.89 29.85 9.33
C GLN A 16 -7.80 29.07 8.02
N ALA A 17 -8.05 29.75 6.90
CA ALA A 17 -7.86 29.22 5.57
C ALA A 17 -6.99 30.20 4.77
N ILE A 18 -6.01 29.66 4.04
CA ILE A 18 -5.24 30.43 3.06
C ILE A 18 -6.01 30.37 1.74
N GLU A 19 -6.64 31.48 1.35
CA GLU A 19 -7.52 31.52 0.16
C GLU A 19 -6.77 31.68 -1.17
N SER A 20 -5.52 32.15 -1.11
CA SER A 20 -4.69 32.29 -2.30
C SER A 20 -4.19 30.92 -2.78
N PRO A 21 -4.35 30.59 -4.08
CA PRO A 21 -3.86 29.34 -4.65
C PRO A 21 -2.35 29.35 -4.96
N ASP A 22 -1.64 30.42 -4.61
CA ASP A 22 -0.22 30.56 -4.88
C ASP A 22 0.61 29.53 -4.13
N ARG A 23 1.33 28.70 -4.88
CA ARG A 23 2.19 27.63 -4.33
C ARG A 23 3.36 28.20 -3.52
N GLU A 24 3.75 29.45 -3.74
CA GLU A 24 4.80 30.09 -2.94
C GLU A 24 4.43 30.17 -1.47
N LEU A 25 3.13 30.34 -1.15
CA LEU A 25 2.64 30.39 0.22
C LEU A 25 2.83 29.08 0.96
N VAL A 26 2.79 27.95 0.25
CA VAL A 26 3.11 26.64 0.86
C VAL A 26 4.56 26.65 1.34
N ASN A 27 5.50 27.07 0.49
CA ASN A 27 6.92 27.12 0.84
C ASN A 27 7.19 28.05 2.03
N GLN A 28 6.48 29.18 2.11
CA GLN A 28 6.58 30.07 3.27
C GLN A 28 6.01 29.42 4.53
N LEU A 29 4.83 28.79 4.45
CA LEU A 29 4.19 28.08 5.57
C LEU A 29 5.10 26.99 6.15
N LEU A 30 5.81 26.24 5.29
CA LEU A 30 6.74 25.20 5.71
C LEU A 30 7.87 25.71 6.63
N LYS A 31 8.08 27.03 6.71
CA LYS A 31 9.14 27.70 7.48
C LYS A 31 8.64 28.49 8.69
N LEU A 32 7.36 28.38 9.03
CA LEU A 32 6.75 29.13 10.14
C LEU A 32 6.77 28.34 11.47
N ASP A 33 7.88 27.67 11.81
CA ASP A 33 8.03 26.84 13.01
C ASP A 33 7.91 27.62 14.34
N ARG A 34 7.96 28.96 14.29
CA ARG A 34 7.60 29.81 15.43
C ARG A 34 6.10 29.83 15.74
N TYR A 35 5.25 29.57 14.74
CA TYR A 35 3.80 29.76 14.81
C TYR A 35 3.00 28.48 14.58
N VAL A 36 3.61 27.48 13.94
CA VAL A 36 2.98 26.22 13.56
C VAL A 36 3.78 25.08 14.17
N ASP A 37 3.15 24.34 15.07
CA ASP A 37 3.80 23.23 15.77
C ASP A 37 3.88 21.95 14.94
N MET A 38 2.97 21.76 13.97
CA MET A 38 2.86 20.53 13.19
C MET A 38 2.19 20.74 11.83
N LEU A 39 2.66 19.99 10.83
CA LEU A 39 2.07 19.92 9.50
C LEU A 39 1.56 18.52 9.15
N ILE A 40 0.39 18.46 8.51
CA ILE A 40 -0.22 17.23 7.99
C ILE A 40 -0.50 17.43 6.50
N PRO A 41 0.45 17.15 5.59
CA PRO A 41 0.20 17.24 4.16
C PRO A 41 -0.81 16.16 3.74
N ARG A 42 -1.75 16.56 2.87
CA ARG A 42 -2.69 15.66 2.22
C ARG A 42 -2.62 15.91 0.72
N GLY A 43 -2.03 14.97 -0.02
CA GLY A 43 -1.85 15.08 -1.46
C GLY A 43 -1.00 13.92 -1.99
N GLY A 44 -0.45 14.07 -3.20
CA GLY A 44 0.41 13.06 -3.79
C GLY A 44 1.84 13.04 -3.22
N ALA A 45 2.61 12.01 -3.59
CA ALA A 45 3.98 11.78 -3.12
C ALA A 45 4.90 13.02 -3.27
N GLY A 46 4.73 13.82 -4.33
CA GLY A 46 5.50 15.04 -4.53
C GLY A 46 5.29 16.10 -3.44
N LEU A 47 4.05 16.26 -2.93
CA LEU A 47 3.78 17.18 -1.82
C LEU A 47 4.40 16.65 -0.52
N HIS A 48 4.30 15.34 -0.28
CA HIS A 48 4.87 14.74 0.93
C HIS A 48 6.39 14.85 0.94
N LYS A 49 7.03 14.62 -0.21
CA LYS A 49 8.47 14.83 -0.40
C LYS A 49 8.85 16.29 -0.16
N LEU A 50 8.13 17.24 -0.76
CA LEU A 50 8.36 18.67 -0.55
C LEU A 50 8.31 19.04 0.95
N CYS A 51 7.25 18.63 1.66
CA CYS A 51 7.10 18.90 3.08
C CYS A 51 8.22 18.28 3.91
N ARG A 52 8.58 17.02 3.65
CA ARG A 52 9.63 16.31 4.39
C ARG A 52 11.01 16.92 4.20
N GLU A 53 11.33 17.32 2.97
CA GLU A 53 12.65 17.86 2.63
C GLU A 53 12.80 19.34 2.99
N GLN A 54 11.70 20.11 2.91
CA GLN A 54 11.77 21.56 3.04
C GLN A 54 11.17 22.12 4.33
N SER A 55 10.42 21.38 5.14
CA SER A 55 9.83 21.97 6.34
C SER A 55 10.82 22.08 7.50
N THR A 56 10.75 23.21 8.22
CA THR A 56 11.35 23.35 9.56
C THR A 56 10.38 22.92 10.67
N ILE A 57 9.11 22.71 10.33
CA ILE A 57 8.04 22.26 11.23
C ILE A 57 8.01 20.72 11.21
N PRO A 58 7.78 20.05 12.35
CA PRO A 58 7.50 18.60 12.36
C PRO A 58 6.36 18.22 11.41
N VAL A 59 6.62 17.28 10.51
CA VAL A 59 5.66 16.81 9.49
C VAL A 59 5.21 15.39 9.79
N ILE A 60 3.90 15.18 9.89
CA ILE A 60 3.31 13.84 9.89
C ILE A 60 2.86 13.51 8.46
N THR A 61 3.64 12.66 7.78
CA THR A 61 3.27 12.14 6.46
C THR A 61 2.61 10.77 6.59
N GLY A 62 1.52 10.55 5.86
CA GLY A 62 0.98 9.22 5.55
C GLY A 62 0.72 9.11 4.04
N GLY A 63 -0.02 8.11 3.56
CA GLY A 63 -0.57 8.14 2.21
C GLY A 63 0.36 7.72 1.07
N ILE A 64 1.45 7.01 1.39
CA ILE A 64 2.10 6.09 0.46
C ILE A 64 1.97 4.71 1.10
N GLY A 65 1.52 3.71 0.35
CA GLY A 65 1.42 2.34 0.85
C GLY A 65 1.63 1.31 -0.23
N VAL A 66 2.90 1.00 -0.47
CA VAL A 66 3.33 -0.26 -1.10
C VAL A 66 3.03 -1.39 -0.10
N CYS A 67 1.83 -1.96 -0.23
CA CYS A 67 1.29 -2.96 0.68
C CYS A 67 1.42 -4.38 0.10
N HIS A 68 1.71 -5.35 0.95
CA HIS A 68 1.90 -6.74 0.55
C HIS A 68 0.88 -7.68 1.16
N ILE A 69 0.58 -8.75 0.44
CA ILE A 69 -0.09 -9.92 0.99
C ILE A 69 0.79 -11.14 0.72
N TYR A 70 1.16 -11.87 1.77
CA TYR A 70 1.82 -13.16 1.68
C TYR A 70 0.82 -14.31 1.80
N VAL A 71 0.79 -15.21 0.82
CA VAL A 71 -0.02 -16.43 0.81
C VAL A 71 0.86 -17.62 1.17
N ASP A 72 0.66 -18.11 2.39
CA ASP A 72 1.37 -19.26 2.93
C ASP A 72 0.86 -20.58 2.33
N GLU A 73 1.69 -21.62 2.34
CA GLU A 73 1.32 -22.94 1.80
C GLU A 73 0.16 -23.62 2.53
N SER A 74 -0.12 -23.24 3.78
CA SER A 74 -1.23 -23.83 4.56
C SER A 74 -2.60 -23.25 4.21
N MET A 75 -2.66 -22.22 3.37
CA MET A 75 -3.87 -21.46 3.11
C MET A 75 -4.78 -22.13 2.07
N GLU A 76 -6.09 -22.21 2.34
CA GLU A 76 -7.06 -22.65 1.35
C GLU A 76 -7.35 -21.54 0.32
N PHE A 77 -7.56 -21.94 -0.93
CA PHE A 77 -7.55 -21.00 -2.05
C PHE A 77 -8.75 -20.05 -2.06
N GLU A 78 -9.97 -20.56 -1.90
CA GLU A 78 -11.19 -19.72 -1.99
C GLU A 78 -11.21 -18.57 -0.96
N PRO A 79 -10.95 -18.81 0.35
CA PRO A 79 -10.84 -17.72 1.31
C PRO A 79 -9.73 -16.74 0.95
N ALA A 80 -8.56 -17.22 0.52
CA ALA A 80 -7.44 -16.36 0.14
C ALA A 80 -7.78 -15.45 -1.05
N LEU A 81 -8.37 -16.02 -2.10
CA LEU A 81 -8.76 -15.30 -3.30
C LEU A 81 -9.80 -14.20 -2.99
N ASN A 82 -10.75 -14.47 -2.09
CA ASN A 82 -11.73 -13.45 -1.69
C ASN A 82 -11.07 -12.26 -0.98
N VAL A 83 -10.09 -12.51 -0.11
CA VAL A 83 -9.33 -11.44 0.56
C VAL A 83 -8.49 -10.65 -0.45
N ILE A 84 -7.77 -11.34 -1.34
CA ILE A 84 -6.90 -10.70 -2.35
C ILE A 84 -7.72 -9.82 -3.30
N VAL A 85 -8.85 -10.32 -3.81
CA VAL A 85 -9.74 -9.53 -4.67
C VAL A 85 -10.24 -8.30 -3.92
N ASN A 86 -10.69 -8.45 -2.68
CA ASN A 86 -11.17 -7.33 -1.89
C ASN A 86 -10.07 -6.28 -1.69
N ALA A 87 -8.88 -6.72 -1.30
CA ALA A 87 -7.73 -5.86 -1.04
C ALA A 87 -7.28 -5.07 -2.29
N LYS A 88 -7.43 -5.62 -3.51
CA LYS A 88 -7.07 -4.92 -4.75
C LYS A 88 -8.20 -4.05 -5.31
N THR A 89 -9.46 -4.50 -5.20
CA THR A 89 -10.57 -3.94 -5.99
C THR A 89 -11.51 -3.02 -5.20
N GLN A 90 -11.50 -3.07 -3.86
CA GLN A 90 -12.46 -2.28 -3.07
C GLN A 90 -12.29 -0.78 -3.32
N ARG A 91 -11.05 -0.28 -3.30
CA ARG A 91 -10.68 1.11 -3.61
C ARG A 91 -9.25 1.17 -4.17
N PRO A 92 -9.04 0.88 -5.46
CA PRO A 92 -7.69 0.72 -6.01
C PRO A 92 -6.78 1.95 -5.89
N SER A 93 -7.35 3.15 -5.69
CA SER A 93 -6.62 4.42 -5.60
C SER A 93 -6.27 4.85 -4.17
N THR A 94 -6.47 3.98 -3.16
CA THR A 94 -6.10 4.27 -1.76
C THR A 94 -4.83 3.57 -1.35
N CYS A 95 -4.04 4.22 -0.50
CA CYS A 95 -2.72 3.78 -0.03
C CYS A 95 -2.71 2.52 0.85
N ASN A 96 -3.83 1.81 1.01
CA ASN A 96 -3.86 0.51 1.71
C ASN A 96 -4.23 -0.64 0.76
N THR A 97 -4.31 -0.35 -0.53
CA THR A 97 -4.57 -1.33 -1.56
C THR A 97 -3.36 -2.24 -1.68
N VAL A 98 -3.56 -3.55 -1.81
CA VAL A 98 -2.44 -4.47 -2.05
C VAL A 98 -1.76 -4.12 -3.38
N GLU A 99 -0.44 -4.00 -3.37
CA GLU A 99 0.36 -3.72 -4.57
C GLU A 99 1.15 -4.95 -5.01
N THR A 100 1.58 -5.77 -4.04
CA THR A 100 2.34 -7.00 -4.33
C THR A 100 1.78 -8.20 -3.59
N LEU A 101 1.51 -9.27 -4.34
CA LEU A 101 1.16 -10.59 -3.83
C LEU A 101 2.41 -11.48 -3.81
N LEU A 102 2.78 -11.94 -2.62
CA LEU A 102 3.85 -12.92 -2.40
C LEU A 102 3.22 -14.29 -2.22
N VAL A 103 3.60 -15.25 -3.06
CA VAL A 103 3.00 -16.59 -3.04
C VAL A 103 4.06 -17.63 -2.71
N HIS A 104 3.81 -18.44 -1.69
CA HIS A 104 4.69 -19.54 -1.34
C HIS A 104 4.83 -20.53 -2.51
N GLN A 105 6.05 -20.85 -2.89
CA GLN A 105 6.37 -21.73 -4.02
C GLN A 105 5.65 -23.08 -3.98
N GLY A 106 5.43 -23.63 -2.77
CA GLY A 106 4.81 -24.94 -2.57
C GLY A 106 3.36 -25.05 -3.06
N ILE A 107 2.63 -23.93 -3.14
CA ILE A 107 1.23 -23.89 -3.64
C ILE A 107 1.11 -23.24 -5.02
N ALA A 108 2.17 -22.58 -5.51
CA ALA A 108 2.14 -21.72 -6.70
C ALA A 108 1.55 -22.39 -7.94
N ALA A 109 1.93 -23.65 -8.21
CA ALA A 109 1.51 -24.37 -9.42
C ALA A 109 -0.01 -24.59 -9.51
N THR A 110 -0.71 -24.63 -8.38
CA THR A 110 -2.16 -24.85 -8.33
C THR A 110 -2.92 -23.57 -7.96
N PHE A 111 -2.31 -22.70 -7.16
CA PHE A 111 -2.90 -21.43 -6.73
C PHE A 111 -2.90 -20.37 -7.85
N LEU A 112 -1.80 -20.21 -8.59
CA LEU A 112 -1.67 -19.13 -9.59
C LEU A 112 -2.66 -19.25 -10.77
N PRO A 113 -2.99 -20.45 -11.30
CA PRO A 113 -4.07 -20.58 -12.27
C PRO A 113 -5.43 -20.12 -11.74
N ALA A 114 -5.76 -20.46 -10.49
CA ALA A 114 -7.01 -20.02 -9.84
C ALA A 114 -7.01 -18.50 -9.58
N LEU A 115 -5.87 -17.93 -9.18
CA LEU A 115 -5.67 -16.49 -9.08
C LEU A 115 -5.92 -15.81 -10.42
N SER A 116 -5.36 -16.31 -11.52
CA SER A 116 -5.53 -15.73 -12.86
C SER A 116 -7.00 -15.69 -13.29
N GLU A 117 -7.75 -16.77 -13.10
CA GLU A 117 -9.20 -16.81 -13.35
C GLU A 117 -9.93 -15.71 -12.55
N ARG A 118 -9.61 -15.59 -11.25
CA ARG A 118 -10.28 -14.62 -10.39
C ARG A 118 -9.91 -13.18 -10.71
N MET A 119 -8.65 -12.91 -11.03
CA MET A 119 -8.18 -11.58 -11.41
C MET A 119 -8.78 -11.14 -12.75
N LYS A 120 -8.97 -12.08 -13.70
CA LYS A 120 -9.69 -11.80 -14.94
C LYS A 120 -11.13 -11.35 -14.69
N GLN A 121 -11.85 -12.05 -13.82
CA GLN A 121 -13.23 -11.70 -13.46
C GLN A 121 -13.32 -10.33 -12.78
N ALA A 122 -12.30 -9.99 -11.99
CA ALA A 122 -12.17 -8.71 -11.28
C ALA A 122 -11.62 -7.56 -12.14
N GLY A 123 -11.16 -7.82 -13.37
CA GLY A 123 -10.54 -6.82 -14.25
C GLY A 123 -9.14 -6.38 -13.81
N VAL A 124 -8.43 -7.20 -13.03
CA VAL A 124 -7.08 -6.92 -12.54
C VAL A 124 -6.02 -7.46 -13.52
N SER A 125 -5.05 -6.63 -13.88
CA SER A 125 -3.85 -7.01 -14.63
C SER A 125 -2.76 -7.49 -13.67
N LEU A 126 -2.03 -8.54 -14.06
CA LEU A 126 -0.98 -9.13 -13.25
C LEU A 126 0.40 -8.81 -13.82
N HIS A 127 1.31 -8.39 -12.95
CA HIS A 127 2.72 -8.17 -13.28
C HIS A 127 3.55 -9.24 -12.56
N ALA A 128 4.10 -10.18 -13.32
CA ALA A 128 4.67 -11.41 -12.78
C ALA A 128 6.20 -11.44 -12.89
N CYS A 129 6.87 -11.93 -11.84
CA CYS A 129 8.29 -12.22 -11.89
C CYS A 129 8.61 -13.41 -12.83
N PRO A 130 9.86 -13.62 -13.25
CA PRO A 130 10.22 -14.70 -14.17
C PRO A 130 9.76 -16.10 -13.72
N ALA A 131 9.66 -16.33 -12.42
CA ALA A 131 9.23 -17.62 -11.86
C ALA A 131 7.70 -17.79 -11.82
N SER A 132 6.93 -16.71 -11.59
CA SER A 132 5.45 -16.75 -11.59
C SER A 132 4.85 -16.61 -13.00
N LEU A 133 5.56 -15.95 -13.92
CA LEU A 133 5.06 -15.66 -15.27
C LEU A 133 4.59 -16.93 -16.02
N PRO A 134 5.37 -18.03 -16.11
CA PRO A 134 4.92 -19.23 -16.81
C PRO A 134 3.68 -19.89 -16.19
N LEU A 135 3.50 -19.77 -14.88
CA LEU A 135 2.37 -20.34 -14.14
C LEU A 135 1.08 -19.53 -14.34
N LEU A 136 1.22 -18.22 -14.63
CA LEU A 136 0.11 -17.31 -14.87
C LEU A 136 -0.25 -17.18 -16.36
N SER A 137 0.72 -17.35 -17.27
CA SER A 137 0.50 -17.20 -18.72
C SER A 137 -0.49 -18.22 -19.31
N GLY A 138 -0.74 -19.34 -18.62
CA GLY A 138 -1.76 -20.32 -19.01
C GLY A 138 -3.19 -19.94 -18.61
N GLY A 139 -3.36 -18.91 -17.78
CA GLY A 139 -4.65 -18.43 -17.29
C GLY A 139 -5.23 -17.29 -18.13
N PRO A 140 -6.48 -16.85 -17.84
CA PRO A 140 -7.20 -15.89 -18.68
C PRO A 140 -6.94 -14.41 -18.33
N ALA A 141 -6.24 -14.11 -17.22
CA ALA A 141 -5.87 -12.74 -16.86
C ALA A 141 -4.89 -12.14 -17.88
N ASN A 142 -4.84 -10.80 -17.95
CA ASN A 142 -3.75 -10.12 -18.62
C ASN A 142 -2.50 -10.22 -17.74
N VAL A 143 -1.39 -10.73 -18.29
CA VAL A 143 -0.14 -10.95 -17.54
C VAL A 143 1.04 -10.38 -18.32
N THR A 144 1.80 -9.51 -17.66
CA THR A 144 3.05 -8.94 -18.17
C THR A 144 4.20 -9.26 -17.22
N ALA A 145 5.44 -9.11 -17.69
CA ALA A 145 6.60 -9.21 -16.81
C ALA A 145 6.64 -7.97 -15.90
N VAL A 146 6.88 -8.18 -14.61
CA VAL A 146 7.10 -7.09 -13.65
C VAL A 146 8.51 -6.50 -13.81
N GLU A 147 8.62 -5.18 -13.73
CA GLU A 147 9.91 -4.50 -13.65
C GLU A 147 10.31 -4.33 -12.18
N ALA A 148 11.61 -4.33 -11.88
CA ALA A 148 12.09 -4.23 -10.50
C ALA A 148 11.54 -2.98 -9.78
N ALA A 149 11.47 -1.85 -10.47
CA ALA A 149 10.94 -0.61 -9.93
C ALA A 149 9.45 -0.66 -9.57
N ASN A 150 8.68 -1.62 -10.10
CA ASN A 150 7.26 -1.76 -9.74
C ASN A 150 7.06 -2.33 -8.34
N TYR A 151 8.06 -2.96 -7.73
CA TYR A 151 7.95 -3.41 -6.34
C TYR A 151 8.03 -2.23 -5.37
N ASP A 152 8.64 -1.11 -5.76
CA ASP A 152 8.85 0.07 -4.90
C ASP A 152 7.82 1.18 -5.13
N ASP A 153 6.81 0.96 -5.98
CA ASP A 153 5.84 1.98 -6.40
C ASP A 153 4.38 1.53 -6.20
N GLU A 154 3.48 2.50 -6.04
CA GLU A 154 2.04 2.25 -5.94
C GLU A 154 1.40 2.30 -7.32
N TRP A 155 0.66 1.25 -7.69
CA TRP A 155 -0.08 1.28 -8.95
C TRP A 155 -1.25 2.27 -8.91
N LEU A 156 -1.94 2.33 -7.77
CA LEU A 156 -3.18 3.11 -7.59
C LEU A 156 -4.27 2.80 -8.64
N SER A 157 -4.20 1.59 -9.20
CA SER A 157 -5.02 1.06 -10.30
C SER A 157 -5.32 -0.42 -10.10
N LEU A 158 -5.98 -1.06 -11.07
CA LEU A 158 -6.25 -2.49 -11.07
C LEU A 158 -5.05 -3.30 -11.61
N ASP A 159 -3.88 -3.04 -11.05
CA ASP A 159 -2.62 -3.72 -11.35
C ASP A 159 -2.08 -4.36 -10.06
N LEU A 160 -1.55 -5.58 -10.17
CA LEU A 160 -1.07 -6.37 -9.04
C LEU A 160 0.23 -7.08 -9.39
N ASN A 161 1.30 -6.81 -8.64
CA ASN A 161 2.53 -7.58 -8.76
C ASN A 161 2.35 -8.99 -8.16
N VAL A 162 2.96 -10.00 -8.76
CA VAL A 162 2.92 -11.39 -8.27
C VAL A 162 4.33 -11.97 -8.28
N LYS A 163 4.86 -12.25 -7.08
CA LYS A 163 6.19 -12.82 -6.88
C LYS A 163 6.09 -14.13 -6.10
N LEU A 164 6.86 -15.13 -6.54
CA LEU A 164 7.07 -16.34 -5.75
C LEU A 164 8.13 -16.11 -4.69
N VAL A 165 7.88 -16.66 -3.51
CA VAL A 165 8.81 -16.67 -2.38
C VAL A 165 9.03 -18.11 -1.89
N THR A 166 10.22 -18.39 -1.35
CA THR A 166 10.58 -19.76 -0.96
C THR A 166 9.90 -20.20 0.33
N ASP A 167 9.70 -19.27 1.25
CA ASP A 167 9.19 -19.46 2.60
C ASP A 167 8.71 -18.10 3.17
N ILE A 168 8.43 -18.04 4.47
CA ILE A 168 8.00 -16.83 5.17
C ILE A 168 9.14 -15.82 5.35
N ASP A 169 10.39 -16.28 5.49
CA ASP A 169 11.53 -15.39 5.73
C ASP A 169 11.84 -14.59 4.46
N ASP A 170 11.82 -15.24 3.30
CA ASP A 170 11.92 -14.58 1.98
C ASP A 170 10.76 -13.58 1.75
N ALA A 171 9.56 -13.89 2.23
CA ALA A 171 8.42 -12.97 2.17
C ALA A 171 8.65 -11.72 3.04
N ILE A 172 9.11 -11.91 4.28
CA ILE A 172 9.41 -10.82 5.21
C ILE A 172 10.56 -9.95 4.69
N ASP A 173 11.61 -10.55 4.13
CA ASP A 173 12.73 -9.82 3.57
C ASP A 173 12.31 -8.97 2.37
N HIS A 174 11.45 -9.49 1.49
CA HIS A 174 10.88 -8.69 0.40
C HIS A 174 10.05 -7.51 0.91
N ILE A 175 9.19 -7.74 1.91
CA ILE A 175 8.39 -6.66 2.53
C ILE A 175 9.30 -5.61 3.17
N ARG A 176 10.39 -6.03 3.81
CA ARG A 176 11.35 -5.12 4.45
C ARG A 176 12.11 -4.28 3.41
N GLU A 177 12.42 -4.85 2.25
CA GLU A 177 13.14 -4.17 1.18
C GLU A 177 12.25 -3.17 0.43
N HIS A 178 11.02 -3.55 0.10
CA HIS A 178 10.16 -2.79 -0.83
C HIS A 178 8.95 -2.11 -0.17
N GLY A 179 8.57 -2.57 1.03
CA GLY A 179 7.42 -2.05 1.76
C GLY A 179 7.63 -0.63 2.27
N THR A 180 6.52 0.07 2.46
CA THR A 180 6.50 1.44 3.02
C THR A 180 6.00 1.48 4.46
N GLN A 181 5.95 0.31 5.12
CA GLN A 181 5.53 0.13 6.51
C GLN A 181 4.08 0.60 6.76
N HIS A 182 3.24 0.58 5.72
CA HIS A 182 1.85 1.01 5.80
C HIS A 182 0.93 -0.12 6.28
N SER A 183 0.73 -1.14 5.45
CA SER A 183 -0.10 -2.30 5.77
C SER A 183 0.39 -3.55 5.05
N ASP A 184 0.59 -4.63 5.78
CA ASP A 184 1.03 -5.90 5.19
C ASP A 184 0.35 -7.07 5.89
N ALA A 185 0.01 -8.12 5.13
CA ALA A 185 -0.78 -9.23 5.65
C ALA A 185 -0.22 -10.60 5.29
N ILE A 186 -0.53 -11.59 6.13
CA ILE A 186 -0.30 -13.01 5.88
C ILE A 186 -1.65 -13.75 5.83
N LEU A 187 -1.81 -14.61 4.83
CA LEU A 187 -2.92 -15.56 4.71
C LEU A 187 -2.36 -16.96 5.02
N THR A 188 -2.64 -17.46 6.23
CA THR A 188 -2.13 -18.74 6.73
C THR A 188 -3.13 -19.41 7.68
N ARG A 189 -3.06 -20.73 7.78
CA ARG A 189 -3.72 -21.52 8.84
C ARG A 189 -2.78 -21.91 9.97
N SER A 190 -1.49 -21.62 9.84
CA SER A 190 -0.50 -21.83 10.88
C SER A 190 -0.46 -20.65 11.83
N LEU A 191 -0.91 -20.86 13.07
CA LEU A 191 -0.85 -19.82 14.11
C LEU A 191 0.59 -19.36 14.37
N SER A 192 1.56 -20.28 14.36
CA SER A 192 2.96 -19.93 14.59
C SER A 192 3.54 -19.04 13.49
N ARG A 193 3.17 -19.27 12.22
CA ARG A 193 3.58 -18.41 11.09
C ARG A 193 2.89 -17.05 11.14
N ALA A 194 1.61 -17.00 11.52
CA ALA A 194 0.90 -15.75 11.71
C ALA A 194 1.58 -14.89 12.80
N GLU A 195 1.89 -15.49 13.95
CA GLU A 195 2.58 -14.81 15.04
C GLU A 195 4.02 -14.40 14.67
N GLN A 196 4.73 -15.20 13.86
CA GLN A 196 6.05 -14.83 13.33
C GLN A 196 5.95 -13.58 12.45
N PHE A 197 5.05 -13.60 11.46
CA PHE A 197 4.86 -12.48 10.54
C PHE A 197 4.54 -11.19 11.29
N VAL A 198 3.59 -11.22 12.24
CA VAL A 198 3.20 -10.06 13.04
C VAL A 198 4.34 -9.52 13.90
N ARG A 199 5.28 -10.37 14.33
CA ARG A 199 6.45 -9.91 15.11
C ARG A 199 7.55 -9.30 14.25
N GLU A 200 7.69 -9.75 13.00
CA GLU A 200 8.88 -9.49 12.18
C GLU A 200 8.64 -8.48 11.05
N VAL A 201 7.37 -8.22 10.72
CA VAL A 201 6.96 -7.17 9.78
C VAL A 201 6.62 -5.90 10.56
N ASP A 202 7.45 -4.87 10.39
CA ASP A 202 7.33 -3.57 11.09
C ASP A 202 6.45 -2.59 10.32
N SER A 203 5.20 -3.00 10.09
CA SER A 203 4.19 -2.18 9.41
C SER A 203 3.17 -1.63 10.39
N SER A 204 2.59 -0.48 10.06
CA SER A 204 1.65 0.22 10.94
C SER A 204 0.36 -0.57 11.19
N ALA A 205 -0.05 -1.42 10.25
CA ALA A 205 -1.27 -2.23 10.30
C ALA A 205 -1.11 -3.59 9.61
#